data_AF-A0A8U0MTN4-F1
#
_entry.id   AF-A0A8U0MTN4-F1
#
_cell.length_a   1.000
_cell.length_b   1.000
_cell.length_c   1.000
_cell.angle_alpha   90.00
_cell.angle_beta   90.00
_cell.angle_gamma   90.00
#
_symmetry.space_group_name_H-M   'P 1'
#
loop_
_entity.id
_entity.type
_entity.pdbx_description
1 polymer ?
#
loop_
_entity_poly.entity_id
_entity_poly.type
_entity_poly.pdbx_seq_one_letter_code
_entity_poly.pdbx_strand_id
1 'polypeptide(L)'
;MYLGITPSVTCNNLSRIEFSLILDKNPLVESVEELPAGSSFLCYCHLLCGIIRSAMEMVPLAADVTFLQDRLKGDHVTEIGVTFLGKLDEKKYRRKK
;
A
#
# COMPACT_ATOMS: atom_id res chain seq x y z
N MET A 1 11.81 -3.87 8.87
CA MET A 1 11.53 -5.14 9.58
C MET A 1 11.20 -6.30 8.64
N TYR A 2 10.28 -6.19 7.67
CA TYR A 2 10.06 -7.29 6.68
C TYR A 2 10.86 -7.13 5.37
N LEU A 3 10.84 -5.94 4.78
CA LEU A 3 11.54 -5.65 3.53
C LEU A 3 12.90 -4.95 3.75
N GLY A 4 13.36 -4.82 4.99
CA GLY A 4 14.62 -4.12 5.29
C GLY A 4 14.66 -2.61 4.96
N ILE A 5 13.55 -2.02 4.51
CA ILE A 5 13.44 -0.59 4.15
C ILE A 5 12.66 0.22 5.19
N THR A 6 12.87 1.54 5.17
CA THR A 6 12.09 2.53 5.91
C THR A 6 11.46 3.50 4.92
N PRO A 7 10.15 3.39 4.63
CA PRO A 7 9.48 4.32 3.72
C PRO A 7 9.34 5.69 4.37
N SER A 8 9.34 6.75 3.54
CA SER A 8 8.99 8.10 3.96
C SER A 8 7.47 8.25 4.01
N VAL A 9 6.96 9.03 4.97
CA VAL A 9 5.52 9.28 5.11
C VAL A 9 5.23 10.73 4.74
N THR A 10 4.27 10.93 3.84
CA THR A 10 3.76 12.26 3.48
C THR A 10 2.27 12.32 3.75
N CYS A 11 1.80 13.45 4.29
CA CYS A 11 0.39 13.69 4.58
C CYS A 11 -0.06 14.90 3.77
N ASN A 12 -0.72 14.66 2.63
CA ASN A 12 -1.18 15.73 1.76
C ASN A 12 -2.58 16.27 2.13
N ASN A 13 -3.24 15.70 3.14
CA ASN A 13 -4.62 16.05 3.48
C ASN A 13 -4.78 16.71 4.86
N LEU A 14 -5.50 17.83 4.90
CA LEU A 14 -5.91 18.55 6.12
C LEU A 14 -6.78 17.69 7.05
N SER A 15 -7.51 16.73 6.48
CA SER A 15 -8.41 15.82 7.19
C SER A 15 -7.71 14.78 8.07
N ARG A 16 -6.38 14.59 7.92
CA ARG A 16 -5.56 13.60 8.64
C ARG A 16 -6.07 12.15 8.57
N ILE A 17 -6.91 11.84 7.57
CA ILE A 17 -7.38 10.47 7.30
C ILE A 17 -6.61 9.80 6.17
N GLU A 18 -5.75 10.55 5.48
CA GLU A 18 -4.99 10.06 4.33
C GLU A 18 -3.51 10.34 4.51
N PHE A 19 -2.69 9.35 4.16
CA PHE A 19 -1.25 9.48 4.09
C PHE A 19 -0.69 8.59 2.97
N SER A 20 0.47 8.96 2.46
CA SER A 20 1.22 8.18 1.48
C SER A 20 2.47 7.58 2.11
N LEU A 21 2.79 6.36 1.70
CA LEU A 21 4.06 5.69 1.97
C LEU A 21 4.90 5.75 0.69
N ILE A 22 6.04 6.42 0.76
CA ILE A 22 6.98 6.57 -0.35
C ILE A 22 8.14 5.60 -0.14
N LEU A 23 8.36 4.72 -1.11
CA LEU A 23 9.44 3.76 -1.16
C LEU A 23 10.43 4.20 -2.26
N ASP A 24 11.50 4.89 -1.84
CA ASP A 24 12.58 5.30 -2.76
C ASP A 24 13.35 4.08 -3.32
N LYS A 25 13.50 3.06 -2.46
CA LYS A 25 14.09 1.77 -2.80
C LYS A 25 13.08 0.68 -2.49
N ASN A 26 12.66 -0.03 -3.52
CA ASN A 26 11.77 -1.17 -3.38
C ASN A 26 12.54 -2.47 -3.72
N PRO A 27 12.90 -3.29 -2.72
CA PRO A 27 13.71 -4.50 -2.94
C PRO A 27 13.01 -5.56 -3.78
N LEU A 28 11.67 -5.50 -3.88
CA LEU A 28 10.88 -6.45 -4.67
C LEU A 28 11.05 -6.25 -6.18
N VAL A 29 11.55 -5.09 -6.60
CA VAL A 29 11.73 -4.74 -8.02
C VAL A 29 13.19 -4.54 -8.41
N GLU A 30 14.14 -4.76 -7.49
CA GLU A 30 15.58 -4.60 -7.79
C GLU A 30 16.08 -5.54 -8.89
N SER A 31 15.46 -6.71 -9.04
CA SER A 31 15.77 -7.69 -10.10
C SER A 31 14.79 -7.61 -11.28
N VAL A 32 13.89 -6.63 -11.29
CA VAL A 32 12.88 -6.45 -12.34
C VAL A 32 13.15 -5.09 -12.97
N GLU A 33 13.91 -5.07 -14.07
CA GLU A 33 14.22 -3.82 -14.76
C GLU A 33 12.99 -3.24 -15.48
N GLU A 34 12.23 -4.07 -16.19
CA GLU A 34 11.07 -3.63 -16.97
C GLU A 34 9.95 -4.67 -16.99
N LEU A 35 8.70 -4.20 -17.07
CA LEU A 35 7.54 -5.05 -17.31
C LEU A 35 7.45 -5.42 -18.81
N PRO A 36 7.06 -6.66 -19.15
CA PRO A 36 6.86 -7.06 -20.54
C PRO A 36 5.87 -6.12 -21.26
N ALA A 37 6.16 -5.83 -22.53
CA ALA A 37 5.31 -5.00 -23.38
C ALA A 37 3.85 -5.51 -23.37
N GLY A 38 2.91 -4.62 -23.08
CA GLY A 38 1.48 -4.95 -22.95
C GLY A 38 1.00 -5.22 -21.51
N SER A 39 1.89 -5.22 -20.51
CA SER A 39 1.55 -5.44 -19.09
C SER A 39 1.32 -4.15 -18.30
N SER A 40 0.86 -3.07 -18.94
CA SER A 40 0.68 -1.75 -18.30
C SER A 40 -0.36 -1.75 -17.16
N PHE A 41 -1.30 -2.70 -17.21
CA PHE A 41 -2.31 -2.91 -16.17
C PHE A 41 -1.75 -3.62 -14.93
N LEU A 42 -0.62 -4.32 -15.03
CA LEU A 42 -0.05 -5.07 -13.93
C LEU A 42 0.50 -4.10 -12.89
N CYS A 43 0.11 -4.29 -11.64
CA CYS A 43 0.75 -3.67 -10.50
C CYS A 43 1.56 -4.76 -9.79
N TYR A 44 2.87 -4.79 -10.04
CA TYR A 44 3.73 -5.91 -9.61
C TYR A 44 3.72 -6.07 -8.08
N CYS A 45 3.81 -4.96 -7.36
CA CYS A 45 3.85 -4.94 -5.90
C CYS A 45 2.47 -4.79 -5.25
N HIS A 46 1.37 -5.06 -5.97
CA HIS A 46 0.01 -4.89 -5.43
C HIS A 46 -0.28 -5.71 -4.17
N LEU A 47 0.47 -6.81 -3.97
CA LEU A 47 0.43 -7.60 -2.74
C LEU A 47 0.66 -6.73 -1.48
N LEU A 48 1.50 -5.69 -1.56
CA LEU A 48 1.77 -4.78 -0.44
C LEU A 48 0.48 -4.07 0.02
N CYS A 49 -0.39 -3.65 -0.90
CA CYS A 49 -1.67 -3.04 -0.54
C CYS A 49 -2.55 -4.02 0.25
N GLY A 50 -2.60 -5.28 -0.20
CA GLY A 50 -3.33 -6.35 0.49
C GLY A 50 -2.80 -6.58 1.91
N ILE A 51 -1.48 -6.66 2.06
CA ILE A 51 -0.84 -6.85 3.37
C ILE A 51 -1.15 -5.69 4.31
N ILE A 52 -1.02 -4.44 3.87
CA ILE A 52 -1.31 -3.26 4.68
C ILE A 52 -2.78 -3.25 5.10
N ARG A 53 -3.70 -3.47 4.15
CA ARG A 53 -5.14 -3.53 4.43
C ARG A 53 -5.46 -4.62 5.46
N SER A 54 -4.97 -5.84 5.26
CA SER A 54 -5.20 -6.95 6.19
C SER A 54 -4.57 -6.70 7.56
N ALA A 55 -3.41 -6.05 7.63
CA ALA A 55 -2.80 -5.67 8.90
C ALA A 55 -3.64 -4.63 9.67
N MET A 56 -4.22 -3.65 8.96
CA MET A 56 -5.10 -2.65 9.57
C MET A 56 -6.43 -3.26 10.04
N GLU A 57 -6.98 -4.21 9.28
CA GLU A 57 -8.18 -4.96 9.65
C GLU A 57 -8.01 -5.75 10.96
N MET A 58 -6.79 -6.22 11.28
CA MET A 58 -6.49 -6.92 12.55
C MET A 58 -6.48 -5.99 13.77
N VAL A 59 -6.34 -4.67 13.57
CA VAL A 59 -6.35 -3.64 14.63
C VAL A 59 -7.64 -2.80 14.61
N PRO A 60 -8.79 -3.45 14.37
CA PRO A 60 -10.08 -2.87 13.96
C PRO A 60 -10.09 -1.54 13.17
N LEU A 61 -9.18 -1.33 12.22
CA LEU A 61 -9.18 -0.17 11.33
C LEU A 61 -9.53 -0.58 9.90
N ALA A 62 -10.60 -0.01 9.35
CA ALA A 62 -10.88 -0.11 7.92
C ALA A 62 -10.06 0.96 7.19
N ALA A 63 -9.36 0.55 6.14
CA ALA A 63 -8.62 1.43 5.28
C ALA A 63 -8.69 0.96 3.82
N ASP A 64 -8.71 1.92 2.91
CA ASP A 64 -8.43 1.68 1.50
C ASP A 64 -6.94 1.89 1.24
N VAL A 65 -6.34 1.01 0.43
CA VAL A 65 -4.90 1.03 0.16
C VAL A 65 -4.68 0.84 -1.33
N THR A 66 -4.08 1.84 -1.97
CA THR A 66 -3.94 1.90 -3.43
C THR A 66 -2.52 2.29 -3.84
N PHE A 67 -2.11 1.87 -5.05
CA PHE A 67 -0.87 2.36 -5.66
C PHE A 67 -1.14 3.71 -6.32
N LEU A 68 -0.34 4.71 -5.96
CA LEU A 68 -0.38 6.04 -6.56
C LEU A 68 0.71 6.19 -7.62
N GLN A 69 1.91 5.67 -7.35
CA GLN A 69 3.06 5.67 -8.27
C GLN A 69 3.74 4.30 -8.27
N ASP A 70 4.18 3.84 -9.43
CA ASP A 70 4.86 2.58 -9.61
C ASP A 70 6.11 2.76 -10.49
N ARG A 71 7.28 2.57 -9.89
CA ARG A 71 8.58 2.67 -10.57
C ARG A 71 8.67 1.75 -11.80
N LEU A 72 8.02 0.59 -11.78
CA LEU A 72 8.00 -0.32 -12.93
C LEU A 72 7.16 0.17 -14.11
N LYS A 73 6.33 1.20 -13.89
CA LYS A 73 5.53 1.86 -14.93
C LYS A 73 6.17 3.15 -15.43
N GLY A 74 7.37 3.50 -14.94
CA GLY A 74 8.10 4.70 -15.34
C GLY A 74 8.04 5.86 -14.33
N ASP A 75 7.39 5.68 -13.18
CA ASP A 75 7.39 6.70 -12.13
C ASP A 75 8.74 6.78 -11.39
N HIS A 76 9.00 7.89 -10.71
CA HIS A 76 10.27 8.10 -10.00
C HIS A 76 10.42 7.23 -8.75
N VAL A 77 9.31 6.98 -8.06
CA VAL A 77 9.24 6.25 -6.79
C VAL A 77 8.07 5.29 -6.79
N THR A 78 8.06 4.35 -5.85
CA THR A 78 6.84 3.60 -5.53
C THR A 78 6.10 4.33 -4.42
N GLU A 79 4.87 4.76 -4.68
CA GLU A 79 4.02 5.45 -3.70
C GLU A 79 2.73 4.65 -3.45
N ILE A 80 2.46 4.37 -2.18
CA ILE A 80 1.24 3.68 -1.74
C ILE A 80 0.40 4.66 -0.93
N GLY A 81 -0.81 4.94 -1.40
CA GLY A 81 -1.80 5.74 -0.69
C GLY A 81 -2.58 4.89 0.31
N VAL A 82 -2.80 5.42 1.51
CA VAL A 82 -3.62 4.81 2.55
C VAL A 82 -4.69 5.81 3.00
N THR A 83 -5.96 5.43 2.85
CA THR A 83 -7.12 6.22 3.25
C THR A 83 -7.88 5.51 4.37
N PHE A 84 -7.96 6.13 5.53
CA PHE A 84 -8.72 5.62 6.66
C PHE A 84 -10.23 5.75 6.41
N LEU A 85 -10.94 4.61 6.47
CA LEU A 85 -12.39 4.54 6.24
C LEU A 85 -13.20 4.56 7.54
N GLY A 86 -12.61 4.17 8.66
CA GLY A 86 -13.27 4.16 9.96
C GLY A 86 -12.86 3.00 10.86
N LYS A 87 -13.38 2.99 12.09
CA LYS A 87 -13.20 1.87 13.03
C LYS A 87 -14.23 0.78 12.75
N LEU A 88 -13.80 -0.47 12.80
CA LEU A 88 -14.67 -1.63 12.65
C LEU A 88 -15.23 -2.04 14.01
N ASP A 89 -16.55 -2.25 14.08
CA ASP A 89 -17.20 -2.77 15.29
C ASP A 89 -16.79 -4.23 15.54
N GLU A 90 -16.14 -4.49 16.69
CA GLU A 90 -15.66 -5.81 17.10
C GLU A 90 -16.75 -6.90 17.10
N LYS A 91 -18.02 -6.51 17.29
CA LYS A 91 -19.17 -7.44 17.34
C LYS A 91 -19.41 -8.17 16.02
N LYS A 92 -19.00 -7.62 14.87
CA LYS A 92 -19.17 -8.27 13.55
C LYS A 92 -18.10 -9.34 13.28
N TYR A 93 -16.92 -9.23 13.90
CA TYR A 93 -15.81 -10.17 13.68
C TYR A 93 -16.03 -11.55 14.30
N ARG A 94 -16.78 -11.65 15.42
CA ARG A 94 -17.03 -12.93 16.09
C ARG A 94 -18.11 -13.82 15.45
N ARG A 95 -18.87 -13.33 14.45
CA ARG A 95 -19.98 -14.10 13.85
C ARG A 95 -19.58 -14.99 12.67
N LYS A 96 -18.31 -15.03 12.29
CA LYS A 96 -17.80 -15.86 11.18
C LYS A 96 -16.94 -17.06 11.64
N LYS A 97 -17.15 -17.55 12.86
CA LYS A 97 -16.53 -18.79 13.36
C LYS A 97 -17.61 -19.78 13.76
#